data_AF-A0A0S7X0Y8-F1
#
_entry.id   AF-A0A0S7X0Y8-F1
#
_cell.length_a   1.000
_cell.length_b   1.000
_cell.length_c   1.000
_cell.angle_alpha   90.00
_cell.angle_beta   90.00
_cell.angle_gamma   90.00
#
_symmetry.space_group_name_H-M   'P 1'
#
loop_
_entity.id
_entity.type
_entity.pdbx_description
1 polymer ?
#
loop_
_entity_poly.entity_id
_entity_poly.type
_entity_poly.pdbx_seq_one_letter_code
_entity_poly.pdbx_strand_id
1 'polypeptide(L)'
;MSGLTVRWLLAGGLLIGAAAGPGAQERERAEGQPTVILDTAGPWRIHHTLAPPVVATDDGLKPILAVDQPWLHEKTPEPPGGWTRSDFDDSTWLRGPARVACETHMVARLCLRGKFTVTDPAKVKDLRVTLGYYGGAIVYVNGKELKRGHLKPGEEGRQGLAEIYPESVYFFGNIHDWDWMVSIRYQWEKKRIRILSDLSVPSKLLRKGVNVLAVEIIRAAENDVVLL
;
A
#
# COMPACT_ATOMS: atom_id res chain seq x y z
N MET A 1 -17.65 -32.16 -1.01
CA MET A 1 -17.10 -31.09 -0.14
C MET A 1 -15.74 -30.73 -0.71
N SER A 2 -15.75 -29.79 -1.64
CA SER A 2 -14.67 -29.59 -2.60
C SER A 2 -14.54 -28.09 -2.82
N GLY A 3 -13.31 -27.58 -2.74
CA GLY A 3 -12.96 -26.27 -3.28
C GLY A 3 -12.36 -25.28 -2.28
N LEU A 4 -11.19 -25.58 -1.73
CA LEU A 4 -10.26 -24.53 -1.30
C LEU A 4 -9.29 -24.29 -2.47
N THR A 5 -9.26 -23.09 -3.02
CA THR A 5 -8.17 -22.68 -3.91
C THR A 5 -7.89 -21.19 -3.71
N VAL A 6 -6.94 -20.90 -2.82
CA VAL A 6 -6.30 -19.59 -2.72
C VAL A 6 -5.15 -19.58 -3.72
N ARG A 7 -5.28 -18.82 -4.82
CA ARG A 7 -4.17 -18.58 -5.74
C ARG A 7 -3.41 -17.34 -5.31
N TRP A 8 -2.27 -17.54 -4.67
CA TRP A 8 -1.18 -16.57 -4.67
C TRP A 8 -0.38 -16.73 -5.97
N LEU A 9 -0.09 -15.62 -6.64
CA LEU A 9 0.92 -15.56 -7.70
C LEU A 9 1.81 -14.34 -7.43
N LEU A 10 3.01 -14.64 -6.93
CA LEU A 10 4.21 -13.84 -7.14
C LEU A 10 5.17 -14.76 -7.91
N ALA A 11 5.48 -14.42 -9.15
CA ALA A 11 6.59 -14.99 -9.90
C ALA A 11 7.08 -13.94 -10.90
N GLY A 12 8.35 -13.56 -10.77
CA GLY A 12 9.10 -12.91 -11.82
C GLY A 12 9.34 -13.88 -12.98
N GLY A 13 9.48 -13.33 -14.18
CA GLY A 13 9.79 -14.10 -15.39
C GLY A 13 9.26 -13.40 -16.64
N LEU A 14 10.12 -12.62 -17.28
CA LEU A 14 9.94 -12.16 -18.64
C LEU A 14 9.88 -13.38 -19.57
N LEU A 15 8.76 -13.58 -20.27
CA LEU A 15 8.71 -14.38 -21.49
C LEU A 15 8.05 -13.56 -22.59
N ILE A 16 8.87 -13.24 -23.58
CA ILE A 16 8.50 -12.58 -24.83
C ILE A 16 7.89 -13.63 -25.77
N GLY A 17 6.76 -13.30 -26.39
CA GLY A 17 6.43 -13.71 -27.76
C GLY A 17 5.34 -14.77 -27.94
N ALA A 18 4.15 -14.32 -28.36
CA ALA A 18 3.56 -14.68 -29.66
C ALA A 18 2.32 -13.79 -29.93
N ALA A 19 2.32 -13.11 -31.07
CA ALA A 19 1.21 -12.29 -31.54
C ALA A 19 0.01 -13.17 -31.96
N ALA A 20 -1.18 -12.82 -31.50
CA ALA A 20 -2.45 -13.25 -32.09
C ALA A 20 -3.38 -12.03 -32.16
N GLY A 21 -4.02 -11.83 -33.32
CA GLY A 21 -4.68 -10.59 -33.75
C GLY A 21 -5.91 -10.15 -32.95
N PRO A 22 -6.57 -9.07 -33.38
CA PRO A 22 -7.63 -8.41 -32.63
C PRO A 22 -8.93 -9.20 -32.74
N GLY A 23 -9.12 -10.13 -31.81
CA GLY A 23 -10.41 -10.72 -31.48
C GLY A 23 -10.65 -10.51 -30.00
N ALA A 24 -11.52 -9.58 -29.64
CA ALA A 24 -11.98 -9.40 -28.27
C ALA A 24 -12.71 -10.68 -27.83
N GLN A 25 -11.98 -11.62 -27.24
CA GLN A 25 -12.56 -12.69 -26.46
C GLN A 25 -13.01 -12.08 -25.13
N GLU A 26 -14.28 -11.68 -25.11
CA GLU A 26 -15.05 -11.49 -23.89
C GLU A 26 -15.01 -12.82 -23.13
N ARG A 27 -14.09 -12.93 -22.17
CA ARG A 27 -13.95 -14.13 -21.33
C ARG A 27 -15.25 -14.28 -20.56
N GLU A 28 -16.02 -15.30 -20.89
CA GLU A 28 -17.22 -15.71 -20.16
C GLU A 28 -16.88 -15.81 -18.66
N ARG A 29 -17.52 -14.95 -17.89
CA ARG A 29 -17.25 -14.77 -16.46
C ARG A 29 -18.04 -15.83 -15.70
N ALA A 30 -17.33 -16.74 -15.02
CA ALA A 30 -17.98 -17.73 -14.17
C ALA A 30 -18.93 -17.05 -13.17
N GLU A 31 -20.20 -17.47 -13.17
CA GLU A 31 -21.22 -16.95 -12.27
C GLU A 31 -20.75 -17.02 -10.81
N GLY A 32 -20.93 -15.93 -10.07
CA GLY A 32 -20.58 -15.85 -8.65
C GLY A 32 -19.18 -15.32 -8.31
N GLN A 33 -18.30 -15.05 -9.28
CA GLN A 33 -17.03 -14.36 -8.97
C GLN A 33 -17.27 -12.85 -8.73
N PRO A 34 -16.54 -12.20 -7.79
CA PRO A 34 -16.62 -10.75 -7.56
C PRO A 34 -15.91 -9.96 -8.67
N THR A 35 -16.50 -8.83 -9.09
CA THR A 35 -15.95 -8.03 -10.21
C THR A 35 -14.83 -7.15 -9.68
N VAL A 36 -13.61 -7.39 -10.15
CA VAL A 36 -12.47 -6.53 -9.84
C VAL A 36 -12.56 -5.28 -10.71
N ILE A 37 -12.87 -4.13 -10.10
CA ILE A 37 -12.95 -2.84 -10.78
C ILE A 37 -11.67 -2.01 -10.67
N LEU A 38 -10.84 -2.32 -9.68
CA LEU A 38 -9.54 -1.70 -9.43
C LEU A 38 -8.69 -2.66 -8.60
N ASP A 39 -7.48 -2.93 -9.06
CA ASP A 39 -6.50 -3.74 -8.35
C ASP A 39 -5.10 -3.08 -8.39
N THR A 40 -4.10 -3.76 -7.85
CA THR A 40 -2.71 -3.29 -7.82
C THR A 40 -2.06 -3.12 -9.21
N ALA A 41 -2.60 -3.74 -10.26
CA ALA A 41 -2.08 -3.63 -11.62
C ALA A 41 -2.69 -2.44 -12.38
N GLY A 42 -3.79 -1.87 -11.85
CA GLY A 42 -4.45 -0.70 -12.41
C GLY A 42 -3.59 0.58 -12.46
N PRO A 43 -4.09 1.66 -13.09
CA PRO A 43 -3.35 2.90 -13.27
C PRO A 43 -3.43 3.78 -12.02
N TRP A 44 -2.56 3.54 -11.04
CA TRP A 44 -2.47 4.34 -9.84
C TRP A 44 -1.65 5.62 -10.07
N ARG A 45 -2.00 6.64 -9.29
CA ARG A 45 -1.18 7.84 -9.09
C ARG A 45 -0.48 7.73 -7.76
N ILE A 46 0.81 8.00 -7.73
CA ILE A 46 1.69 7.63 -6.63
C ILE A 46 2.51 8.86 -6.21
N HIS A 47 2.49 9.15 -4.91
CA HIS A 47 3.33 10.15 -4.28
C HIS A 47 4.04 9.54 -3.07
N HIS A 48 5.32 9.86 -2.92
CA HIS A 48 6.14 9.41 -1.80
C HIS A 48 6.60 10.61 -1.00
N THR A 49 6.58 10.49 0.32
CA THR A 49 7.36 11.34 1.20
C THR A 49 8.48 10.49 1.77
N LEU A 50 9.71 10.89 1.51
CA LEU A 50 10.92 10.23 1.99
C LEU A 50 11.44 10.96 3.23
N ALA A 51 11.93 10.22 4.21
CA ALA A 51 12.64 10.74 5.37
C ALA A 51 13.49 9.60 5.99
N PRO A 52 14.54 9.90 6.78
CA PRO A 52 15.29 8.88 7.51
C PRO A 52 14.39 7.95 8.30
N PRO A 53 14.60 6.62 8.27
CA PRO A 53 13.91 5.70 9.15
C PRO A 53 14.13 6.11 10.60
N VAL A 54 13.22 5.71 11.48
CA VAL A 54 13.34 5.98 12.92
C VAL A 54 13.24 4.67 13.66
N VAL A 55 14.06 4.53 14.70
CA VAL A 55 14.03 3.42 15.65
C VAL A 55 13.41 3.90 16.95
N ALA A 56 12.54 3.09 17.55
CA ALA A 56 11.97 3.36 18.86
C ALA A 56 12.88 2.77 19.95
N THR A 57 13.40 3.62 20.83
CA THR A 57 14.25 3.25 21.96
C THR A 57 13.61 3.67 23.27
N ASP A 58 14.17 3.25 24.41
CA ASP A 58 13.74 3.71 25.74
C ASP A 58 13.82 5.24 25.90
N ASP A 59 14.76 5.89 25.21
CA ASP A 59 14.91 7.35 25.19
C ASP A 59 13.99 8.06 24.17
N GLY A 60 13.13 7.31 23.47
CA GLY A 60 12.25 7.82 22.41
C GLY A 60 12.71 7.47 20.99
N LEU A 61 12.16 8.19 20.00
CA LEU A 61 12.43 7.95 18.58
C LEU A 61 13.78 8.55 18.17
N LYS A 62 14.67 7.73 17.60
CA LYS A 62 15.97 8.17 17.07
C LYS A 62 16.03 7.92 15.55
N PRO A 63 16.53 8.85 14.73
CA PRO A 63 16.69 8.61 13.30
C PRO A 63 17.86 7.67 13.02
N ILE A 64 17.70 6.80 12.03
CA ILE A 64 18.77 5.98 11.46
C ILE A 64 19.35 6.77 10.28
N LEU A 65 20.53 7.37 10.50
CA LEU A 65 21.17 8.25 9.53
C LEU A 65 22.25 7.53 8.73
N ALA A 66 22.26 7.73 7.41
CA ALA A 66 23.33 7.26 6.55
C ALA A 66 24.56 8.14 6.73
N VAL A 67 25.68 7.56 7.19
CA VAL A 67 26.90 8.32 7.56
C VAL A 67 27.48 9.09 6.36
N ASP A 68 27.57 8.44 5.20
CA ASP A 68 28.24 9.02 4.03
C ASP A 68 27.30 9.74 3.07
N GLN A 69 26.01 9.87 3.41
CA GLN A 69 24.97 10.32 2.48
C GLN A 69 24.02 11.34 3.16
N PRO A 70 24.51 12.52 3.55
CA PRO A 70 23.75 13.47 4.36
C PRO A 70 22.50 14.02 3.68
N TRP A 71 22.44 14.01 2.34
CA TRP A 71 21.23 14.40 1.62
C TRP A 71 20.05 13.44 1.83
N LEU A 72 20.29 12.21 2.31
CA LEU A 72 19.22 11.30 2.72
C LEU A 72 18.62 11.68 4.07
N HIS A 73 19.21 12.64 4.80
CA HIS A 73 18.72 13.08 6.10
C HIS A 73 17.50 13.99 5.97
N GLU A 74 17.35 14.63 4.81
CA GLU A 74 16.29 15.59 4.55
C GLU A 74 14.96 14.91 4.19
N LYS A 75 13.88 15.45 4.79
CA LYS A 75 12.53 15.00 4.49
C LYS A 75 12.03 15.67 3.20
N THR A 76 11.51 14.88 2.26
CA THR A 76 10.88 15.42 1.06
C THR A 76 9.49 16.01 1.37
N PRO A 77 8.90 16.81 0.47
CA PRO A 77 7.58 17.39 0.71
C PRO A 77 6.48 16.36 1.05
N GLU A 78 5.52 16.80 1.86
CA GLU A 78 4.26 16.10 2.11
C GLU A 78 3.34 16.18 0.88
N PRO A 79 2.37 15.25 0.70
CA PRO A 79 1.38 15.37 -0.35
C PRO A 79 0.58 16.67 -0.15
N PRO A 80 0.20 17.37 -1.22
CA PRO A 80 -0.60 18.59 -1.11
C PRO A 80 -1.91 18.37 -0.36
N GLY A 81 -2.39 19.42 0.33
CA GLY A 81 -3.67 19.38 1.04
C GLY A 81 -4.83 18.99 0.11
N GLY A 82 -5.74 18.14 0.60
CA GLY A 82 -6.90 17.70 -0.15
C GLY A 82 -6.63 16.67 -1.26
N TRP A 83 -5.43 16.07 -1.32
CA TRP A 83 -5.06 15.06 -2.32
C TRP A 83 -6.02 13.85 -2.40
N THR A 84 -6.70 13.53 -1.30
CA THR A 84 -7.69 12.43 -1.23
C THR A 84 -9.01 12.75 -1.93
N ARG A 85 -9.30 14.05 -2.17
CA ARG A 85 -10.53 14.48 -2.82
C ARG A 85 -10.56 14.03 -4.27
N SER A 86 -11.78 13.95 -4.80
CA SER A 86 -12.03 13.41 -6.13
C SER A 86 -11.73 14.38 -7.29
N ASP A 87 -11.54 15.66 -6.98
CA ASP A 87 -11.23 16.77 -7.89
C ASP A 87 -9.76 17.20 -7.84
N PHE A 88 -8.95 16.62 -6.96
CA PHE A 88 -7.52 16.94 -6.87
C PHE A 88 -6.78 16.58 -8.17
N ASP A 89 -5.97 17.51 -8.65
CA ASP A 89 -5.09 17.33 -9.81
C ASP A 89 -3.84 16.51 -9.43
N ASP A 90 -3.81 15.26 -9.89
CA ASP A 90 -2.68 14.33 -9.74
C ASP A 90 -1.83 14.21 -10.99
N SER A 91 -1.93 15.15 -11.93
CA SER A 91 -1.22 15.09 -13.22
C SER A 91 0.29 14.92 -13.05
N THR A 92 0.86 15.58 -12.03
CA THR A 92 2.29 15.56 -11.68
C THR A 92 2.73 14.34 -10.89
N TRP A 93 1.79 13.53 -10.37
CA TRP A 93 2.13 12.32 -9.61
C TRP A 93 2.55 11.21 -10.57
N LEU A 94 3.49 10.37 -10.13
CA LEU A 94 3.91 9.18 -10.87
C LEU A 94 2.68 8.34 -11.22
N ARG A 95 2.58 7.88 -12.47
CA ARG A 95 1.50 7.02 -12.94
C ARG A 95 2.02 5.62 -13.23
N GLY A 96 1.43 4.61 -12.61
CA GLY A 96 1.79 3.22 -12.85
C GLY A 96 1.00 2.26 -11.97
N PRO A 97 1.26 0.94 -12.07
CA PRO A 97 0.75 -0.04 -11.13
C PRO A 97 1.11 0.33 -9.68
N ALA A 98 0.27 0.02 -8.70
CA ALA A 98 0.59 0.29 -7.29
C ALA A 98 1.92 -0.36 -6.85
N ARG A 99 2.29 -1.48 -7.50
CA ARG A 99 3.52 -2.24 -7.25
C ARG A 99 4.80 -1.56 -7.74
N VAL A 100 4.72 -0.43 -8.46
CA VAL A 100 5.91 0.36 -8.82
C VAL A 100 6.22 1.45 -7.80
N ALA A 101 5.49 1.49 -6.67
CA ALA A 101 5.86 2.32 -5.54
C ALA A 101 7.27 1.96 -5.06
N CYS A 102 8.00 2.95 -4.54
CA CYS A 102 9.38 2.78 -4.09
C CYS A 102 9.42 1.87 -2.85
N GLU A 103 10.22 0.81 -2.90
CA GLU A 103 10.36 -0.18 -1.82
C GLU A 103 11.65 0.08 -1.00
N THR A 104 11.76 1.26 -0.41
CA THR A 104 12.89 1.65 0.46
C THR A 104 12.41 1.99 1.87
N HIS A 105 13.24 1.73 2.88
CA HIS A 105 12.99 2.12 4.26
C HIS A 105 12.85 3.63 4.44
N MET A 106 13.32 4.42 3.46
CA MET A 106 13.15 5.88 3.46
C MET A 106 11.70 6.32 3.24
N VAL A 107 10.80 5.48 2.71
CA VAL A 107 9.40 5.86 2.51
C VAL A 107 8.72 6.05 3.86
N ALA A 108 8.58 7.31 4.28
CA ALA A 108 7.87 7.69 5.48
C ALA A 108 6.35 7.67 5.26
N ARG A 109 5.93 8.02 4.04
CA ARG A 109 4.53 8.03 3.62
C ARG A 109 4.40 7.69 2.15
N LEU A 110 3.42 6.86 1.82
CA LEU A 110 3.04 6.51 0.46
C LEU A 110 1.57 6.85 0.26
N CYS A 111 1.29 7.69 -0.74
CA CYS A 111 -0.06 8.09 -1.12
C CYS A 111 -0.38 7.52 -2.50
N LEU A 112 -1.48 6.79 -2.59
CA LEU A 112 -1.96 6.13 -3.80
C LEU A 112 -3.34 6.67 -4.15
N ARG A 113 -3.60 6.98 -5.41
CA ARG A 113 -4.95 7.31 -5.92
C ARG A 113 -5.30 6.42 -7.11
N GLY A 114 -6.41 5.71 -7.00
CA GLY A 114 -6.99 4.90 -8.06
C GLY A 114 -8.38 5.42 -8.42
N LYS A 115 -8.67 5.54 -9.71
CA LYS A 115 -9.95 6.05 -10.22
C LYS A 115 -10.83 4.89 -10.71
N PHE A 116 -12.12 4.96 -10.43
CA PHE A 116 -13.12 4.02 -10.94
C PHE A 116 -14.44 4.74 -11.23
N THR A 117 -15.27 4.20 -12.12
CA THR A 117 -16.51 4.86 -12.55
C THR A 117 -17.73 4.19 -11.92
N VAL A 118 -18.68 4.99 -11.43
CA VAL A 118 -19.98 4.54 -10.94
C VAL A 118 -21.07 5.21 -11.77
N THR A 119 -21.92 4.42 -12.42
CA THR A 119 -23.02 4.93 -13.25
C THR A 119 -24.23 5.37 -12.42
N ASP A 120 -24.54 4.61 -11.36
CA ASP A 120 -25.64 4.89 -10.43
C ASP A 120 -25.25 4.42 -9.01
N PRO A 121 -24.87 5.34 -8.11
CA PRO A 121 -24.50 5.01 -6.73
C PRO A 121 -25.59 4.27 -5.94
N ALA A 122 -26.87 4.51 -6.23
CA ALA A 122 -27.98 3.88 -5.50
C ALA A 122 -28.11 2.38 -5.82
N LYS A 123 -27.54 1.93 -6.95
CA LYS A 123 -27.53 0.52 -7.37
C LYS A 123 -26.32 -0.26 -6.86
N VAL A 124 -25.33 0.40 -6.27
CA VAL A 124 -24.14 -0.25 -5.72
C VAL A 124 -24.48 -0.83 -4.35
N LYS A 125 -24.52 -2.18 -4.24
CA LYS A 125 -24.91 -2.88 -3.01
C LYS A 125 -23.76 -3.56 -2.26
N ASP A 126 -22.71 -3.99 -2.96
CA ASP A 126 -21.63 -4.79 -2.37
C ASP A 126 -20.25 -4.41 -2.92
N LEU A 127 -19.94 -3.11 -2.89
CA LEU A 127 -18.60 -2.64 -3.22
C LEU A 127 -17.69 -2.77 -2.00
N ARG A 128 -16.58 -3.49 -2.14
CA ARG A 128 -15.62 -3.75 -1.06
C ARG A 128 -14.20 -3.39 -1.44
N VAL A 129 -13.40 -3.10 -0.42
CA VAL A 129 -11.95 -2.90 -0.53
C VAL A 129 -11.25 -3.88 0.42
N THR A 130 -10.26 -4.59 -0.10
CA THR A 130 -9.29 -5.33 0.70
C THR A 130 -7.91 -4.77 0.44
N LEU A 131 -7.18 -4.45 1.50
CA LEU A 131 -5.85 -3.82 1.45
C LEU A 131 -4.87 -4.62 2.29
N GLY A 132 -3.81 -5.12 1.66
CA GLY A 132 -2.59 -5.57 2.32
C GLY A 132 -1.55 -4.46 2.33
N TYR A 133 -0.86 -4.26 3.46
CA TYR A 133 0.08 -3.15 3.64
C TYR A 133 1.14 -3.43 4.70
N TYR A 134 2.21 -2.63 4.66
CA TYR A 134 3.20 -2.49 5.72
C TYR A 134 2.98 -1.20 6.51
N GLY A 135 3.31 -1.19 7.79
CA GLY A 135 3.06 -0.04 8.66
C GLY A 135 1.57 0.14 8.94
N GLY A 136 1.09 1.36 8.81
CA GLY A 136 -0.27 1.77 9.11
C GLY A 136 -0.95 2.30 7.86
N ALA A 137 -2.26 2.14 7.76
CA ALA A 137 -3.00 2.51 6.56
C ALA A 137 -4.24 3.33 6.86
N ILE A 138 -4.59 4.20 5.93
CA ILE A 138 -5.88 4.88 5.87
C ILE A 138 -6.42 4.79 4.46
N VAL A 139 -7.69 4.40 4.37
CA VAL A 139 -8.43 4.29 3.12
C VAL A 139 -9.45 5.41 3.05
N TYR A 140 -9.49 6.11 1.94
CA TYR A 140 -10.43 7.19 1.65
C TYR A 140 -11.21 6.91 0.38
N VAL A 141 -12.47 7.35 0.35
CA VAL A 141 -13.29 7.39 -0.86
C VAL A 141 -13.75 8.82 -1.08
N ASN A 142 -13.36 9.41 -2.21
CA ASN A 142 -13.69 10.79 -2.58
C ASN A 142 -13.40 11.83 -1.48
N GLY A 143 -12.28 11.67 -0.77
CA GLY A 143 -11.84 12.58 0.30
C GLY A 143 -12.41 12.28 1.69
N LYS A 144 -13.33 11.33 1.82
CA LYS A 144 -13.87 10.90 3.12
C LYS A 144 -13.16 9.64 3.59
N GLU A 145 -12.72 9.63 4.84
CA GLU A 145 -12.10 8.44 5.44
C GLU A 145 -13.12 7.30 5.56
N LEU A 146 -12.74 6.12 5.08
CA LEU A 146 -13.49 4.89 5.20
C LEU A 146 -13.03 4.08 6.42
N LYS A 147 -11.72 3.88 6.55
CA LYS A 147 -11.12 3.08 7.62
C LYS A 147 -9.65 3.43 7.79
N ARG A 148 -9.18 3.40 9.03
CA ARG A 148 -7.76 3.36 9.38
C ARG A 148 -7.41 2.08 10.14
N GLY A 149 -6.14 1.67 10.07
CA GLY A 149 -5.61 0.52 10.79
C GLY A 149 -4.13 0.67 11.13
N HIS A 150 -3.75 0.18 12.31
CA HIS A 150 -2.38 0.11 12.82
C HIS A 150 -1.65 1.46 12.87
N LEU A 151 -2.33 2.50 13.33
CA LEU A 151 -1.77 3.84 13.49
C LEU A 151 -1.81 4.26 14.96
N LYS A 152 -0.70 4.81 15.44
CA LYS A 152 -0.69 5.49 16.73
C LYS A 152 -1.29 6.89 16.56
N PRO A 153 -2.02 7.42 17.55
CA PRO A 153 -2.33 8.84 17.58
C PRO A 153 -1.02 9.62 17.56
N GLY A 154 -0.93 10.64 16.70
CA GLY A 154 0.19 11.56 16.71
C GLY A 154 -0.02 12.69 17.71
N GLU A 155 1.00 13.51 17.91
CA GLU A 155 0.91 14.71 18.73
C GLU A 155 -0.02 15.75 18.09
N GLU A 156 -0.80 16.45 18.93
CA GLU A 156 -1.59 17.62 18.51
C GLU A 156 -2.51 17.38 17.30
N GLY A 157 -3.06 16.18 17.15
CA GLY A 157 -3.96 15.83 16.03
C GLY A 157 -3.26 15.59 14.70
N ARG A 158 -1.92 15.56 14.65
CA ARG A 158 -1.16 15.09 13.49
C ARG A 158 -1.27 13.56 13.36
N GLN A 159 -1.08 13.04 12.15
CA GLN A 159 -0.91 11.61 11.95
C GLN A 159 0.43 11.15 12.56
N GLY A 160 0.36 10.26 13.54
CA GLY A 160 1.53 9.61 14.13
C GLY A 160 2.09 8.50 13.23
N LEU A 161 3.15 7.86 13.71
CA LEU A 161 3.69 6.66 13.08
C LEU A 161 2.71 5.49 13.19
N ALA A 162 2.92 4.48 12.35
CA ALA A 162 2.27 3.21 12.52
C ALA A 162 2.69 2.50 13.81
N GLU A 163 1.84 1.57 14.25
CA GLU A 163 2.18 0.65 15.34
C GLU A 163 3.49 -0.08 15.02
N ILE A 164 4.37 -0.15 16.01
CA ILE A 164 5.67 -0.84 15.93
C ILE A 164 5.42 -2.33 15.69
N TYR A 165 6.30 -2.94 14.92
CA TYR A 165 6.27 -4.38 14.73
C TYR A 165 6.91 -5.11 15.92
N PRO A 166 6.38 -6.29 16.32
CA PRO A 166 7.01 -7.05 17.39
C PRO A 166 8.38 -7.58 16.93
N GLU A 167 9.30 -7.80 17.86
CA GLU A 167 10.63 -8.35 17.61
C GLU A 167 10.59 -9.64 16.76
N SER A 168 9.55 -10.45 16.92
CA SER A 168 9.36 -11.73 16.22
C SER A 168 9.16 -11.64 14.69
N VAL A 169 9.14 -10.43 14.11
CA VAL A 169 9.16 -10.23 12.64
C VAL A 169 10.51 -9.73 12.11
N TYR A 170 11.49 -9.54 13.00
CA TYR A 170 12.86 -9.20 12.65
C TYR A 170 13.72 -10.46 12.59
N PHE A 171 14.70 -10.46 11.70
CA PHE A 171 15.61 -11.57 11.52
C PHE A 171 16.92 -11.27 12.25
N PHE A 172 17.34 -12.21 13.11
CA PHE A 172 18.63 -12.21 13.78
C PHE A 172 19.37 -13.49 13.39
N GLY A 173 20.46 -13.36 12.65
CA GLY A 173 21.30 -14.48 12.28
C GLY A 173 22.29 -14.15 11.16
N ASN A 174 23.23 -15.07 10.93
CA ASN A 174 24.26 -14.90 9.92
C ASN A 174 23.67 -15.06 8.52
N ILE A 175 23.99 -14.13 7.62
CA ILE A 175 23.68 -14.28 6.20
C ILE A 175 24.65 -15.28 5.59
N HIS A 176 24.14 -16.43 5.15
CA HIS A 176 24.96 -17.52 4.62
C HIS A 176 25.26 -17.31 3.13
N ASP A 177 24.22 -17.13 2.32
CA ASP A 177 24.32 -16.86 0.89
C ASP A 177 23.12 -16.04 0.40
N TRP A 178 23.16 -15.64 -0.88
CA TRP A 178 22.17 -14.75 -1.49
C TRP A 178 20.79 -15.39 -1.66
N ASP A 179 20.72 -16.68 -2.01
CA ASP A 179 19.45 -17.38 -2.22
C ASP A 179 18.73 -17.60 -0.88
N TRP A 180 19.51 -18.00 0.13
CA TRP A 180 19.08 -18.08 1.51
C TRP A 180 18.59 -16.72 2.02
N MET A 181 19.32 -15.62 1.75
CA MET A 181 18.93 -14.27 2.17
C MET A 181 17.60 -13.84 1.52
N VAL A 182 17.44 -14.08 0.21
CA VAL A 182 16.20 -13.78 -0.52
C VAL A 182 15.03 -14.61 0.03
N SER A 183 15.24 -15.90 0.28
CA SER A 183 14.20 -16.80 0.79
C SER A 183 13.74 -16.38 2.19
N ILE A 184 14.66 -15.99 3.06
CA ILE A 184 14.38 -15.52 4.42
C ILE A 184 13.65 -14.20 4.36
N ARG A 185 14.18 -13.22 3.64
CA ARG A 185 13.53 -11.91 3.44
C ARG A 185 12.07 -12.08 3.04
N TYR A 186 11.79 -12.95 2.08
CA TYR A 186 10.42 -13.24 1.63
C TYR A 186 9.51 -13.78 2.75
N GLN A 187 10.01 -14.68 3.61
CA GLN A 187 9.22 -15.21 4.74
C GLN A 187 8.96 -14.16 5.81
N TRP A 188 9.94 -13.30 6.11
CA TRP A 188 9.79 -12.26 7.14
C TRP A 188 8.93 -11.09 6.67
N GLU A 189 9.05 -10.69 5.40
CA GLU A 189 8.16 -9.70 4.79
C GLU A 189 6.70 -10.14 4.92
N LYS A 190 6.38 -11.42 4.69
CA LYS A 190 5.02 -11.93 4.90
C LYS A 190 4.51 -11.74 6.33
N LYS A 191 5.36 -11.89 7.34
CA LYS A 191 4.98 -11.69 8.75
C LYS A 191 4.64 -10.23 9.06
N ARG A 192 5.14 -9.28 8.25
CA ARG A 192 4.87 -7.84 8.40
C ARG A 192 3.61 -7.39 7.68
N ILE A 193 3.00 -8.23 6.84
CA ILE A 193 1.79 -7.85 6.08
C ILE A 193 0.61 -7.72 7.06
N ARG A 194 0.08 -6.51 7.15
CA ARG A 194 -1.18 -6.18 7.82
C ARG A 194 -2.31 -6.14 6.78
N ILE A 195 -3.53 -6.45 7.21
CA ILE A 195 -4.68 -6.54 6.30
C ILE A 195 -5.86 -5.73 6.85
N LEU A 196 -6.48 -4.93 6.00
CA LEU A 196 -7.85 -4.46 6.16
C LEU A 196 -8.70 -5.19 5.12
N SER A 197 -9.51 -6.15 5.54
CA SER A 197 -10.30 -7.01 4.65
C SER A 197 -11.75 -6.58 4.57
N ASP A 198 -12.38 -6.79 3.42
CA ASP A 198 -13.83 -6.68 3.23
C ASP A 198 -14.44 -5.36 3.69
N LEU A 199 -13.71 -4.25 3.49
CA LEU A 199 -14.19 -2.92 3.84
C LEU A 199 -15.35 -2.55 2.91
N SER A 200 -16.58 -2.64 3.43
CA SER A 200 -17.77 -2.19 2.71
C SER A 200 -17.70 -0.70 2.43
N VAL A 201 -17.87 -0.31 1.16
CA VAL A 201 -17.90 1.09 0.73
C VAL A 201 -19.35 1.57 0.71
N PRO A 202 -19.78 2.44 1.64
CA PRO A 202 -21.15 2.93 1.66
C PRO A 202 -21.45 3.76 0.41
N SER A 203 -22.63 3.57 -0.18
CA SER A 203 -23.08 4.33 -1.37
C SER A 203 -23.07 5.85 -1.14
N LYS A 204 -23.26 6.32 0.10
CA LYS A 204 -23.14 7.75 0.49
C LYS A 204 -21.74 8.35 0.31
N LEU A 205 -20.70 7.52 0.14
CA LEU A 205 -19.35 7.96 -0.20
C LEU A 205 -19.13 8.03 -1.71
N LEU A 206 -20.01 7.43 -2.51
CA LEU A 206 -19.93 7.37 -3.96
C LEU A 206 -20.66 8.54 -4.61
N ARG A 207 -20.24 8.87 -5.83
CA ARG A 207 -20.92 9.82 -6.71
C ARG A 207 -21.09 9.21 -8.10
N LYS A 208 -22.05 9.74 -8.87
CA LYS A 208 -22.16 9.43 -10.29
C LYS A 208 -20.91 9.92 -11.03
N GLY A 209 -20.38 9.10 -11.93
CA GLY A 209 -19.16 9.37 -12.69
C GLY A 209 -17.90 8.85 -12.01
N VAL A 210 -16.79 9.58 -12.15
CA VAL A 210 -15.47 9.16 -11.65
C VAL A 210 -15.38 9.32 -10.13
N ASN A 211 -15.01 8.25 -9.45
CA ASN A 211 -14.73 8.16 -8.03
C ASN A 211 -13.23 7.92 -7.83
N VAL A 212 -12.71 8.31 -6.66
CA VAL A 212 -11.32 8.09 -6.26
C VAL A 212 -11.29 7.23 -5.00
N LEU A 213 -10.59 6.10 -5.08
CA LEU A 213 -10.08 5.37 -3.93
C LEU A 213 -8.67 5.90 -3.64
N ALA A 214 -8.46 6.46 -2.46
CA ALA A 214 -7.14 6.91 -2.03
C ALA A 214 -6.66 6.07 -0.84
N VAL A 215 -5.38 5.71 -0.85
CA VAL A 215 -4.73 4.95 0.22
C VAL A 215 -3.52 5.72 0.70
N GLU A 216 -3.44 5.94 2.01
CA GLU A 216 -2.28 6.50 2.68
C GLU A 216 -1.63 5.41 3.52
N ILE A 217 -0.37 5.12 3.26
CA ILE A 217 0.45 4.21 4.05
C ILE A 217 1.47 5.04 4.81
N ILE A 218 1.60 4.77 6.10
CA ILE A 218 2.51 5.47 7.01
C ILE A 218 3.45 4.42 7.62
N ARG A 219 4.75 4.71 7.64
CA ARG A 219 5.74 3.78 8.21
C ARG A 219 5.54 3.55 9.70
N ALA A 220 5.98 2.39 10.18
CA ALA A 220 6.24 2.18 11.60
C ALA A 220 7.64 2.70 11.96
N ALA A 221 7.88 2.97 13.25
CA ALA A 221 9.25 2.97 13.74
C ALA A 221 9.78 1.54 13.73
N GLU A 222 11.07 1.39 13.47
CA GLU A 222 11.77 0.13 13.67
C GLU A 222 11.90 -0.16 15.16
N ASN A 223 11.89 -1.44 15.50
CA ASN A 223 12.13 -1.92 16.85
C ASN A 223 13.63 -1.78 17.18
N ASP A 224 14.01 -1.44 18.41
CA ASP A 224 15.41 -1.20 18.83
C ASP A 224 16.32 -2.40 18.69
N VAL A 225 15.75 -3.60 18.61
CA VAL A 225 16.46 -4.83 18.24
C VAL A 225 17.25 -4.72 16.94
N VAL A 226 16.91 -3.80 16.03
CA VAL A 226 17.70 -3.56 14.80
C VAL A 226 19.06 -2.89 15.06
N LEU A 227 19.31 -2.43 16.30
CA LEU A 227 20.58 -1.87 16.73
C LEU A 227 21.53 -2.90 17.36
N LEU A 228 21.05 -4.13 17.60
CA LEU A 228 21.79 -5.26 18.17
C LEU A 228 22.50 -6.07 17.08
#